data_AF-A0AAV1ADC3-F1
#
_entry.id   AF-A0AAV1ADC3-F1
#
_cell.length_a   1.000
_cell.length_b   1.000
_cell.length_c   1.000
_cell.angle_alpha   90.00
_cell.angle_beta   90.00
_cell.angle_gamma   90.00
#
_symmetry.space_group_name_H-M   'P 1'
#
loop_
_entity.id
_entity.type
_entity.pdbx_description
1 polymer ?
#
loop_
_entity_poly.entity_id
_entity_poly.type
_entity_poly.pdbx_seq_one_letter_code
_entity_poly.pdbx_strand_id
1 'polypeptide(L)'
;MINLAYFVWLQKDQLLLSWLQSTLLSEILSRVLGCSHSHQLWDRLFSYFHKQTHAKARQLQVELCALTLDTQSVQDYLLKIRTIMDSLASIGDLVPSTHHIDVILEGLHV
;
A
#
# COMPACT_ATOMS: atom_id res chain seq x y z
N MET A 1 -20.86 32.40 -25.80
CA MET A 1 -20.14 31.44 -26.68
C MET A 1 -19.86 30.18 -25.89
N ILE A 2 -20.23 29.02 -26.40
CA ILE A 2 -20.02 27.72 -25.74
C ILE A 2 -18.62 27.22 -26.13
N ASN A 3 -17.78 26.86 -25.16
CA ASN A 3 -16.43 26.35 -25.42
C ASN A 3 -16.50 24.86 -25.83
N LEU A 4 -16.45 24.60 -27.14
CA LEU A 4 -16.55 23.24 -27.69
C LEU A 4 -15.42 22.31 -27.20
N ALA A 5 -14.21 22.84 -26.97
CA ALA A 5 -13.08 22.05 -26.48
C ALA A 5 -13.33 21.51 -25.06
N TYR A 6 -14.03 22.29 -24.23
CA TYR A 6 -14.44 21.84 -22.89
C TYR A 6 -15.39 20.64 -22.96
N PHE A 7 -16.37 20.64 -23.86
CA PHE A 7 -17.30 19.51 -24.01
C PHE A 7 -16.61 18.24 -24.49
N VAL A 8 -15.69 18.36 -25.44
CA VAL A 8 -14.88 17.23 -25.91
C VAL A 8 -14.01 16.67 -24.79
N TRP A 9 -13.40 17.53 -23.98
CA TRP A 9 -12.65 17.11 -22.79
C TRP A 9 -13.56 16.40 -21.78
N LEU A 10 -14.73 16.98 -21.48
CA LEU A 10 -15.67 16.42 -20.52
C LEU A 10 -16.15 15.04 -20.94
N GLN A 11 -16.46 14.85 -22.23
CA GLN A 11 -16.87 13.54 -22.75
C GLN A 11 -15.78 12.48 -22.56
N LYS A 12 -14.51 12.83 -22.80
CA LYS A 12 -13.37 11.92 -22.57
C LYS A 12 -13.19 11.61 -21.08
N ASP A 13 -13.30 12.62 -20.22
CA ASP A 13 -13.20 12.45 -18.77
C ASP A 13 -14.31 11.53 -18.23
N GLN A 14 -15.56 11.69 -18.68
CA GLN A 14 -16.67 10.83 -18.26
C GLN A 14 -16.53 9.39 -18.75
N LEU A 15 -16.01 9.19 -19.97
CA LEU A 15 -15.68 7.85 -20.47
C LEU A 15 -14.61 7.18 -19.60
N LEU A 16 -13.54 7.92 -19.29
CA LEU A 16 -12.46 7.43 -18.44
C LEU A 16 -12.95 7.13 -17.02
N LEU A 17 -13.81 7.98 -16.45
CA LEU A 17 -14.42 7.77 -15.15
C LEU A 17 -15.25 6.48 -15.11
N SER A 18 -16.10 6.28 -16.12
CA SER A 18 -16.95 5.08 -16.23
C SER A 18 -16.11 3.81 -16.38
N TRP A 19 -15.05 3.88 -17.20
CA TRP A 19 -14.12 2.76 -17.36
C TRP A 19 -13.39 2.44 -16.05
N LEU A 20 -12.86 3.45 -15.35
CA LEU A 20 -12.23 3.24 -14.04
C LEU A 20 -13.20 2.64 -13.03
N GLN A 21 -14.44 3.12 -12.97
CA GLN A 21 -15.45 2.54 -12.07
C GLN A 21 -15.72 1.06 -12.39
N SER A 22 -15.70 0.67 -13.67
CA SER A 22 -15.94 -0.71 -14.09
C SER A 22 -14.85 -1.70 -13.67
N THR A 23 -13.63 -1.23 -13.38
CA THR A 23 -12.52 -2.08 -12.92
C THR A 23 -12.47 -2.26 -11.41
N LEU A 24 -13.26 -1.48 -10.66
CA LEU A 24 -13.26 -1.47 -9.20
C LEU A 24 -14.22 -2.50 -8.63
N LEU A 25 -13.80 -3.13 -7.53
CA LEU A 25 -14.68 -3.94 -6.71
C LEU A 25 -15.75 -3.07 -6.03
N SER A 26 -16.92 -3.65 -5.75
CA SER A 26 -18.06 -2.97 -5.12
C SER A 26 -17.69 -2.26 -3.81
N GLU A 27 -16.84 -2.90 -3.00
CA GLU A 27 -16.33 -2.33 -1.76
C GLU A 27 -15.48 -1.06 -1.95
N ILE A 28 -14.75 -0.97 -3.07
CA ILE A 28 -13.93 0.20 -3.42
C ILE A 28 -14.80 1.28 -4.07
N LEU A 29 -15.79 0.88 -4.87
CA LEU A 29 -16.75 1.78 -5.51
C LEU A 29 -17.45 2.69 -4.50
N SER A 30 -17.88 2.14 -3.36
CA SER A 30 -18.50 2.91 -2.27
C SER A 30 -17.62 4.07 -1.76
N ARG A 31 -16.29 3.93 -1.85
CA ARG A 31 -15.32 4.94 -1.39
C ARG A 31 -15.13 6.06 -2.39
N VAL A 32 -15.34 5.82 -3.67
CA VAL A 32 -15.18 6.80 -4.76
C VAL A 32 -16.50 7.47 -5.17
N LEU A 33 -17.58 7.22 -4.43
CA LEU A 33 -18.85 7.91 -4.61
C LEU A 33 -18.67 9.44 -4.51
N GLY A 34 -19.33 10.15 -5.42
CA GLY A 34 -19.27 11.61 -5.49
C GLY A 34 -18.05 12.17 -6.25
N CYS A 35 -17.17 11.35 -6.81
CA CYS A 35 -16.16 11.81 -7.77
C CYS A 35 -16.85 12.18 -9.10
N SER A 36 -16.73 13.44 -9.51
CA SER A 36 -17.32 13.94 -10.76
C SER A 36 -16.38 13.79 -11.95
N HIS A 37 -15.08 13.69 -11.70
CA HIS A 37 -14.04 13.60 -12.72
C HIS A 37 -13.10 12.44 -12.45
N SER A 38 -12.51 11.90 -13.52
CA SER A 38 -11.58 10.76 -13.47
C SER A 38 -10.38 11.00 -12.55
N HIS A 39 -9.82 12.21 -12.56
CA HIS A 39 -8.70 12.58 -11.67
C HIS A 39 -9.08 12.51 -10.19
N GLN A 40 -10.29 12.95 -9.81
CA GLN A 40 -10.75 12.91 -8.41
C GLN A 40 -10.89 11.47 -7.92
N LEU A 41 -11.40 10.58 -8.78
CA LEU A 41 -11.48 9.16 -8.49
C LEU A 41 -10.08 8.57 -8.30
N TRP A 42 -9.16 8.88 -9.23
CA TRP A 42 -7.78 8.40 -9.17
C TRP A 42 -7.05 8.87 -7.91
N ASP A 43 -7.11 10.17 -7.59
CA ASP A 43 -6.47 10.74 -6.41
C ASP A 43 -6.99 10.12 -5.12
N ARG A 44 -8.30 9.84 -5.05
CA ARG A 44 -8.91 9.20 -3.89
C ARG A 44 -8.46 7.75 -3.74
N LEU A 45 -8.41 6.99 -4.83
CA LEU A 45 -7.88 5.62 -4.83
C LEU A 45 -6.42 5.61 -4.40
N PHE A 46 -5.59 6.45 -5.02
CA PHE A 46 -4.18 6.56 -4.72
C PHE A 46 -3.96 6.90 -3.25
N SER A 47 -4.65 7.92 -2.74
CA SER A 47 -4.55 8.33 -1.33
C SER A 47 -4.98 7.22 -0.38
N TYR A 48 -6.03 6.47 -0.72
CA TYR A 48 -6.53 5.38 0.10
C TYR A 48 -5.54 4.22 0.18
N PHE A 49 -5.09 3.71 -0.96
CA PHE A 49 -4.13 2.61 -1.02
C PHE A 49 -2.77 3.03 -0.48
N HIS A 50 -2.32 4.25 -0.73
CA HIS A 50 -1.08 4.77 -0.16
C HIS A 50 -1.11 4.75 1.37
N LYS A 51 -2.20 5.23 2.00
CA LYS A 51 -2.36 5.16 3.46
C LYS A 51 -2.37 3.72 3.97
N GLN A 52 -3.06 2.82 3.28
CA GLN A 52 -3.16 1.41 3.67
C GLN A 52 -1.80 0.71 3.60
N THR A 53 -1.09 0.90 2.49
CA THR A 53 0.26 0.40 2.25
C THR A 53 1.24 0.92 3.29
N HIS A 54 1.19 2.22 3.60
CA HIS A 54 2.05 2.84 4.61
C HIS A 54 1.75 2.38 6.04
N ALA A 55 0.47 2.14 6.37
CA ALA A 55 0.08 1.55 7.66
C ALA A 55 0.56 0.10 7.78
N LYS A 56 0.45 -0.69 6.70
CA LYS A 56 0.93 -2.07 6.66
C LYS A 56 2.45 -2.14 6.80
N ALA A 57 3.18 -1.25 6.14
CA ALA A 57 4.63 -1.14 6.28
C ALA A 57 5.03 -0.89 7.74
N ARG A 58 4.42 0.10 8.40
CA ARG A 58 4.66 0.38 9.82
C ARG A 58 4.31 -0.82 10.71
N GLN A 59 3.22 -1.53 10.44
CA GLN A 59 2.85 -2.73 11.18
C GLN A 59 3.94 -3.81 11.07
N LEU A 60 4.44 -4.06 9.86
CA LEU A 60 5.50 -5.04 9.61
C LEU A 60 6.82 -4.65 10.29
N GLN A 61 7.16 -3.36 10.32
CA GLN A 61 8.33 -2.87 11.06
C GLN A 61 8.19 -3.13 12.56
N VAL A 62 7.02 -2.86 13.14
CA VAL A 62 6.76 -3.15 14.57
C VAL A 62 6.82 -4.65 14.85
N GLU A 63 6.26 -5.48 13.97
CA GLU A 63 6.32 -6.94 14.07
C GLU A 63 7.77 -7.45 14.01
N LEU A 64 8.60 -6.86 13.14
CA LEU A 64 10.02 -7.17 13.07
C LEU A 64 10.77 -6.82 14.37
N CYS A 65 10.51 -5.65 14.95
CA CYS A 65 11.15 -5.24 16.21
C CYS A 65 10.68 -6.03 17.43
N ALA A 66 9.48 -6.59 17.39
CA ALA A 66 8.93 -7.40 18.47
C ALA A 66 9.29 -8.89 18.37
N LEU A 67 9.93 -9.32 17.28
CA LEU A 67 10.30 -10.72 17.06
C LEU A 67 11.48 -11.10 17.96
N THR A 68 11.27 -12.15 18.77
CA THR A 68 12.29 -12.77 19.61
C THR A 68 12.44 -14.25 19.25
N LEU A 69 13.65 -14.79 19.42
CA LEU A 69 13.93 -16.21 19.18
C LEU A 69 13.15 -17.10 20.16
N ASP A 70 13.20 -16.74 21.44
CA ASP A 70 12.44 -17.33 22.55
C ASP A 70 12.33 -18.87 22.48
N THR A 71 11.13 -19.44 22.41
CA THR A 71 10.92 -20.91 22.32
C THR A 71 10.96 -21.48 20.90
N GLN A 72 11.27 -20.67 19.89
CA GLN A 72 11.21 -21.04 18.48
C GLN A 72 12.57 -21.56 17.99
N SER A 73 12.57 -22.41 16.97
CA SER A 73 13.83 -22.78 16.33
C SER A 73 14.44 -21.57 15.61
N VAL A 74 15.78 -21.52 15.54
CA VAL A 74 16.51 -20.48 14.77
C VAL A 74 16.03 -20.45 13.31
N GLN A 75 15.71 -21.61 12.74
CA GLN A 75 15.19 -21.70 11.39
C GLN A 75 13.83 -21.00 11.25
N ASP A 76 12.90 -21.25 12.16
CA ASP A 76 11.57 -20.62 12.13
C ASP A 76 11.65 -19.11 12.35
N TYR A 77 12.53 -18.66 13.25
CA TYR A 77 12.80 -17.25 13.49
C TYR A 77 13.33 -16.55 12.23
N LEU A 78 14.34 -17.11 11.57
CA LEU A 78 14.90 -16.55 10.34
C LEU A 78 13.90 -16.57 9.17
N LEU A 79 13.05 -17.61 9.07
CA LEU A 79 11.99 -17.67 8.07
C LEU A 79 10.94 -16.57 8.27
N LYS A 80 10.56 -16.28 9.51
CA LYS A 80 9.62 -15.18 9.82
C LYS A 80 10.21 -13.82 9.47
N ILE A 81 11.46 -13.56 9.86
CA ILE A 81 12.18 -12.33 9.49
C ILE A 81 12.21 -12.17 7.97
N ARG A 82 12.58 -13.21 7.23
CA ARG A 82 12.62 -13.18 5.77
C ARG A 82 11.26 -12.87 5.17
N THR A 83 10.20 -13.49 5.67
CA THR A 83 8.83 -13.26 5.20
C THR A 83 8.40 -11.79 5.40
N ILE A 84 8.76 -11.19 6.54
CA ILE A 84 8.46 -9.79 6.83
C ILE A 84 9.27 -8.86 5.93
N MET A 85 10.56 -9.14 5.72
CA MET A 85 11.40 -8.36 4.79
C MET A 85 10.90 -8.44 3.35
N ASP A 86 10.54 -9.64 2.87
CA ASP A 86 9.96 -9.83 1.53
C ASP A 86 8.64 -9.06 1.38
N SER A 87 7.83 -9.02 2.45
CA SER A 87 6.58 -8.24 2.48
C SER A 87 6.83 -6.72 2.43
N LEU A 88 7.80 -6.21 3.18
CA LEU A 88 8.21 -4.79 3.15
C LEU A 88 8.75 -4.40 1.76
N ALA A 89 9.57 -5.25 1.15
CA ALA A 89 10.08 -5.05 -0.20
C ALA A 89 8.96 -4.99 -1.26
N SER A 90 7.93 -5.84 -1.14
CA SER A 90 6.79 -5.85 -2.06
C SER A 90 5.95 -4.57 -2.02
N ILE A 91 5.98 -3.87 -0.88
CA ILE A 91 5.26 -2.61 -0.61
C ILE A 91 6.07 -1.40 -1.13
N GLY A 92 7.32 -1.60 -1.55
CA GLY A 92 8.24 -0.53 -1.96
C GLY A 92 8.86 0.20 -0.77
N ASP A 93 8.67 -0.29 0.45
CA ASP A 93 9.33 0.23 1.64
C ASP A 93 10.66 -0.52 1.84
N LEU A 94 11.68 -0.07 1.11
CA LEU A 94 13.06 -0.54 1.25
C LEU A 94 13.65 0.11 2.51
N VAL A 95 13.27 -0.40 3.67
CA VAL A 95 13.96 -0.06 4.91
C VAL A 95 15.45 -0.43 4.75
N PRO A 96 16.40 0.45 5.10
CA PRO A 96 17.83 0.22 4.85
C PRO A 96 18.31 -1.03 5.60
N SER A 97 19.04 -1.89 4.89
CA SER A 97 19.51 -3.20 5.35
C SER A 97 20.27 -3.18 6.69
N THR A 98 20.89 -2.06 7.05
CA THR A 98 21.60 -1.88 8.33
C THR A 98 20.66 -1.87 9.53
N HIS A 99 19.49 -1.23 9.44
CA HIS A 99 18.51 -1.20 10.54
C HIS A 99 17.89 -2.59 10.79
N HIS A 100 17.79 -3.42 9.76
CA HIS A 100 17.31 -4.79 9.92
C HIS A 100 18.29 -5.66 10.70
N ILE A 101 19.60 -5.51 10.45
CA ILE A 101 20.63 -6.32 11.11
C ILE A 101 20.66 -6.02 12.62
N ASP A 102 20.59 -4.74 13.02
CA ASP A 102 20.60 -4.36 14.43
C ASP A 102 19.37 -4.92 15.18
N VAL A 103 18.18 -4.81 14.58
CA VAL A 103 16.93 -5.35 15.16
C VAL A 103 16.97 -6.88 15.26
N ILE A 104 17.46 -7.57 14.23
CA ILE A 104 17.59 -9.03 14.23
C ILE A 104 18.58 -9.50 15.31
N LEU A 105 19.70 -8.78 15.48
CA LEU A 105 20.72 -9.06 16.49
C LEU A 105 20.27 -8.77 17.92
N GLU A 106 19.40 -7.78 18.11
CA GLU A 106 18.78 -7.46 19.40
C GLU A 106 17.79 -8.57 19.83
N GLY A 107 17.00 -9.11 18.90
CA GLY A 107 16.10 -10.24 19.15
C GLY A 107 16.79 -11.61 19.38
N LEU A 108 18.09 -11.70 19.05
CA LEU A 108 18.95 -12.86 19.31
C LEU A 108 19.66 -12.82 20.68
N HIS A 109 19.69 -11.65 21.35
CA HIS A 109 20.43 -11.43 22.59
C HIS A 109 19.64 -11.72 23.88
N VAL A 110 18.55 -12.49 23.79
CA VAL A 110 17.75 -12.94 24.94
C VAL A 110 18.09 -14.36 25.33
#